data_AF-A0A937YA79-F1
#
_entry.id   AF-A0A937YA79-F1
#
_cell.length_a   1.000
_cell.length_b   1.000
_cell.length_c   1.000
_cell.angle_alpha   90.00
_cell.angle_beta   90.00
_cell.angle_gamma   90.00
#
_symmetry.space_group_name_H-M   'P 1'
#
loop_
_entity.id
_entity.type
_entity.pdbx_description
1 polymer ?
#
loop_
_entity_poly.entity_id
_entity_poly.type
_entity_poly.pdbx_seq_one_letter_code
_entity_poly.pdbx_strand_id
1 'polypeptide(L)'
;MPGRSRVISPYPHLKFLPRSPQPLCAQLLRELGLPVASAEIAAFGDETVLAVERFDRQWVGEPGAETRWIARIPQEDFCQVLGRASHEKYESQGGPGMAQCLQVLRASRTASADIRHFLCAQLAFWLLAATDGHGKNFSIFLLPGGGYRMTPLYDVISVWPVIGHGPNRVAWQEAKLAMAVRSKNVHDQLERIQTRHWHGLAQRSGAERVWEAMQALVDRVEPAIAEVQRLLPAGFPERTAETIFGGLRRQQGRWQAGLQGLAETGAGG
;
A
#
# COMPACT_ATOMS: atom_id res chain seq x y z
N MET A 1 -22.95 -0.44 -19.09
CA MET A 1 -22.65 0.60 -18.07
C MET A 1 -21.76 -0.01 -17.01
N PRO A 2 -20.72 0.69 -16.48
CA PRO A 2 -19.87 0.14 -15.44
C PRO A 2 -20.70 0.08 -14.13
N GLY A 3 -21.45 -1.01 -13.97
CA GLY A 3 -22.47 -1.16 -12.95
C GLY A 3 -21.89 -1.70 -11.65
N ARG A 4 -22.13 -0.99 -10.54
CA ARG A 4 -22.14 -1.40 -9.09
C ARG A 4 -20.97 -2.24 -8.51
N SER A 5 -20.08 -2.76 -9.34
CA SER A 5 -18.94 -3.65 -9.05
C SER A 5 -17.60 -2.92 -9.12
N ARG A 6 -17.60 -1.66 -9.55
CA ARG A 6 -16.41 -0.82 -9.63
C ARG A 6 -16.65 0.49 -8.89
N VAL A 7 -15.63 0.97 -8.18
CA VAL A 7 -15.55 2.38 -7.79
C VAL A 7 -14.94 3.09 -8.98
N ILE A 8 -15.74 3.96 -9.58
CA ILE A 8 -15.21 5.01 -10.44
C ILE A 8 -14.85 6.12 -9.47
N SER A 9 -13.56 6.47 -9.42
CA SER A 9 -13.15 7.70 -8.75
C SER A 9 -13.17 8.82 -9.79
N PRO A 10 -14.28 9.55 -9.97
CA PRO A 10 -14.22 10.80 -10.71
C PRO A 10 -13.38 11.74 -9.85
N TYR A 11 -12.29 12.30 -10.37
CA TYR A 11 -11.50 13.29 -9.64
C TYR A 11 -12.12 14.68 -9.93
N PRO A 12 -13.09 15.18 -9.15
CA PRO A 12 -13.91 16.33 -9.53
C PRO A 12 -13.18 17.66 -9.29
N HIS A 13 -11.94 17.60 -8.81
CA HIS A 13 -11.12 18.77 -8.44
C HIS A 13 -9.74 18.77 -9.14
N LEU A 14 -9.47 17.78 -10.00
CA LEU A 14 -8.22 17.68 -10.77
C LEU A 14 -8.57 17.42 -12.24
N LYS A 15 -8.83 18.51 -12.97
CA LYS A 15 -9.05 18.53 -14.44
C LYS A 15 -7.84 18.08 -15.29
N PHE A 16 -6.97 17.20 -14.78
CA PHE A 16 -5.75 16.76 -15.46
C PHE A 16 -5.42 15.31 -15.08
N LEU A 17 -6.18 14.37 -15.63
CA LEU A 17 -6.08 12.97 -15.29
C LEU A 17 -4.83 12.18 -15.73
N PRO A 18 -3.92 12.66 -16.60
CA PRO A 18 -2.62 12.01 -16.67
C PRO A 18 -1.83 12.12 -15.35
N ARG A 19 -2.06 13.12 -14.47
CA ARG A 19 -1.10 13.47 -13.40
C ARG A 19 -1.16 12.65 -12.10
N SER A 20 -2.18 11.82 -11.86
CA SER A 20 -2.28 11.09 -10.59
C SER A 20 -1.28 9.93 -10.50
N PRO A 21 -0.50 9.81 -9.41
CA PRO A 21 0.37 8.66 -9.17
C PRO A 21 -0.38 7.33 -8.97
N GLN A 22 -1.67 7.39 -8.64
CA GLN A 22 -2.43 6.25 -8.11
C GLN A 22 -2.48 5.01 -9.03
N PRO A 23 -2.74 5.12 -10.35
CA PRO A 23 -2.74 3.95 -11.23
C PRO A 23 -1.37 3.27 -11.27
N LEU A 24 -0.30 4.08 -11.31
CA LEU A 24 1.07 3.61 -11.30
C LEU A 24 1.44 2.92 -9.97
N CYS A 25 1.07 3.52 -8.83
CA CYS A 25 1.28 2.90 -7.52
C CYS A 25 0.53 1.56 -7.39
N ALA A 26 -0.69 1.45 -7.89
CA ALA A 26 -1.47 0.21 -7.86
C ALA A 26 -0.81 -0.91 -8.68
N GLN A 27 -0.28 -0.60 -9.86
CA GLN A 27 0.46 -1.56 -10.68
C GLN A 27 1.79 -1.95 -10.02
N LEU A 28 2.56 -0.98 -9.50
CA LEU A 28 3.81 -1.24 -8.80
C LEU A 28 3.61 -2.15 -7.58
N LEU A 29 2.61 -1.90 -6.74
CA LEU A 29 2.31 -2.74 -5.59
C LEU A 29 1.96 -4.18 -6.00
N ARG A 30 1.23 -4.35 -7.12
CA ARG A 30 0.92 -5.68 -7.68
C ARG A 30 2.18 -6.39 -8.13
N GLU A 31 3.06 -5.72 -8.87
CA GLU A 31 4.32 -6.31 -9.36
C GLU A 31 5.33 -6.58 -8.23
N LEU A 32 5.28 -5.80 -7.15
CA LEU A 32 5.98 -6.09 -5.89
C LEU A 32 5.42 -7.34 -5.17
N GLY A 33 4.34 -7.94 -5.66
CA GLY A 33 3.75 -9.18 -5.15
C GLY A 33 2.71 -8.98 -4.04
N LEU A 34 2.18 -7.76 -3.87
CA LEU A 34 1.16 -7.48 -2.85
C LEU A 34 -0.27 -7.70 -3.40
N PRO A 35 -1.22 -8.14 -2.56
CA PRO A 35 -2.62 -8.19 -2.94
C PRO A 35 -3.19 -6.76 -3.03
N VAL A 36 -3.53 -6.31 -4.23
CA VAL A 36 -4.05 -4.96 -4.50
C VAL A 36 -5.35 -5.08 -5.30
N ALA A 37 -6.32 -4.22 -4.99
CA ALA A 37 -7.55 -4.11 -5.77
C ALA A 37 -7.23 -3.97 -7.27
N SER A 38 -7.95 -4.71 -8.11
CA SER A 38 -7.80 -4.59 -9.57
C SER A 38 -8.15 -3.18 -10.00
N ALA A 39 -7.34 -2.58 -10.85
CA ALA A 39 -7.54 -1.20 -11.29
C ALA A 39 -7.06 -1.04 -12.73
N GLU A 40 -7.86 -0.34 -13.53
CA GLU A 40 -7.52 -0.01 -14.91
C GLU A 40 -7.76 1.48 -15.17
N ILE A 41 -6.97 2.05 -16.08
CA ILE A 41 -7.23 3.37 -16.62
C ILE A 41 -8.28 3.20 -17.71
N ALA A 42 -9.42 3.88 -17.58
CA ALA A 42 -10.52 3.84 -18.53
C ALA A 42 -10.80 5.23 -19.10
N ALA A 43 -11.31 5.31 -20.32
CA ALA A 43 -11.74 6.56 -20.95
C ALA A 43 -13.27 6.59 -21.09
N PHE A 44 -13.89 7.70 -20.69
CA PHE A 44 -15.32 7.97 -20.81
C PHE A 44 -15.51 9.33 -21.50
N GLY A 45 -15.65 9.31 -22.83
CA GLY A 45 -15.55 10.55 -23.62
C GLY A 45 -14.15 11.15 -23.48
N ASP A 46 -14.07 12.44 -23.16
CA ASP A 46 -12.82 13.16 -22.95
C ASP A 46 -12.23 12.98 -21.54
N GLU A 47 -12.94 12.30 -20.65
CA GLU A 47 -12.51 12.05 -19.28
C GLU A 47 -11.78 10.72 -19.17
N THR A 48 -10.50 10.77 -18.81
CA THR A 48 -9.78 9.57 -18.34
C THR A 48 -10.14 9.35 -16.88
N VAL A 49 -10.28 8.12 -16.39
CA VAL A 49 -10.54 7.82 -14.97
C VAL A 49 -9.77 6.58 -14.52
N LEU A 50 -9.53 6.45 -13.21
CA LEU A 50 -9.13 5.20 -12.61
C LEU A 50 -10.38 4.42 -12.19
N ALA A 51 -10.62 3.28 -12.83
CA ALA A 51 -11.68 2.35 -12.47
C ALA A 51 -11.11 1.23 -11.60
N VAL A 52 -11.49 1.22 -10.31
CA VAL A 52 -11.04 0.22 -9.34
C VAL A 52 -12.15 -0.80 -9.13
N GLU A 53 -11.85 -2.08 -9.30
CA GLU A 53 -12.76 -3.17 -8.99
C GLU A 53 -13.00 -3.26 -7.49
N ARG A 54 -14.28 -3.30 -7.11
CA ARG A 54 -14.69 -3.41 -5.72
C ARG A 54 -14.48 -4.84 -5.24
N PHE A 55 -13.48 -5.04 -4.39
CA PHE A 55 -13.25 -6.31 -3.72
C PHE A 55 -14.34 -6.65 -2.67
N ASP A 56 -15.21 -5.70 -2.31
CA ASP A 56 -16.40 -5.93 -1.47
C ASP A 56 -17.66 -6.28 -2.30
N ARG A 57 -17.47 -6.66 -3.57
CA ARG A 57 -18.52 -7.12 -4.48
C ARG A 57 -18.09 -8.42 -5.13
N GLN A 58 -19.02 -9.36 -5.27
CA GLN A 58 -18.77 -10.63 -5.93
C GLN A 58 -19.95 -11.05 -6.78
N TRP A 59 -19.68 -11.50 -8.01
CA TRP A 59 -20.70 -12.12 -8.84
C TRP A 59 -21.04 -13.51 -8.32
N VAL A 60 -22.34 -13.80 -8.19
CA VAL A 60 -22.89 -15.09 -7.82
C VAL A 60 -23.72 -15.62 -8.98
N GLY A 61 -23.51 -16.90 -9.32
CA GLY A 61 -24.04 -17.55 -10.51
C GLY A 61 -23.01 -17.66 -11.63
N GLU A 62 -23.22 -18.64 -12.52
CA GLU A 62 -22.33 -18.90 -13.66
C GLU A 62 -22.33 -17.72 -14.66
N PRO A 63 -21.22 -17.49 -15.38
CA PRO A 63 -21.18 -16.55 -16.49
C PRO A 63 -22.26 -16.87 -17.52
N GLY A 64 -23.14 -15.91 -17.83
CA GLY A 64 -24.23 -16.09 -18.81
C GLY A 64 -25.53 -16.67 -18.23
N ALA A 65 -25.59 -17.00 -16.94
CA ALA A 65 -26.83 -17.43 -16.30
C ALA A 65 -27.85 -16.28 -16.18
N GLU A 66 -29.13 -16.58 -16.37
CA GLU A 66 -30.24 -15.61 -16.22
C GLU A 66 -30.33 -15.04 -14.79
N THR A 67 -29.89 -15.81 -13.79
CA THR A 67 -29.97 -15.47 -12.36
C THR A 67 -28.65 -14.97 -11.78
N ARG A 68 -27.78 -14.36 -12.60
CA ARG A 68 -26.52 -13.79 -12.10
C ARG A 68 -26.79 -12.51 -11.30
N TRP A 69 -26.26 -12.42 -10.08
CA TRP A 69 -26.41 -11.25 -9.21
C TRP A 69 -25.10 -10.86 -8.52
N ILE A 70 -25.06 -9.65 -7.94
CA ILE A 70 -23.87 -9.12 -7.26
C ILE A 70 -24.11 -9.13 -5.75
N ALA A 71 -23.35 -9.95 -5.04
CA ALA A 71 -23.29 -9.97 -3.58
C ALA A 71 -22.46 -8.79 -3.06
N ARG A 72 -22.84 -8.30 -1.88
CA ARG A 72 -22.02 -7.38 -1.07
C ARG A 72 -21.29 -8.19 -0.02
N ILE A 73 -19.98 -8.07 0.03
CA ILE A 73 -19.15 -8.71 1.06
C ILE A 73 -18.96 -7.69 2.18
N PRO A 74 -19.36 -7.99 3.44
CA PRO A 74 -19.16 -7.08 4.55
C PRO A 74 -17.67 -6.81 4.80
N GLN A 75 -17.33 -5.55 5.06
CA GLN A 75 -15.97 -5.10 5.33
C GLN A 75 -15.98 -3.97 6.35
N GLU A 76 -14.89 -3.84 7.09
CA GLU A 76 -14.64 -2.74 8.02
C GLU A 76 -13.18 -2.27 7.90
N ASP A 77 -12.98 -0.95 7.93
CA ASP A 77 -11.63 -0.35 7.98
C ASP A 77 -11.04 -0.40 9.40
N PHE A 78 -9.72 -0.26 9.56
CA PHE A 78 -9.12 -0.37 10.90
C PHE A 78 -9.52 0.74 11.87
N CYS A 79 -10.04 1.88 11.41
CA CYS A 79 -10.64 2.84 12.33
C CYS A 79 -11.93 2.25 12.92
N GLN A 80 -12.79 1.67 12.09
CA GLN A 80 -14.02 1.02 12.55
C GLN A 80 -13.74 -0.16 13.48
N VAL A 81 -12.83 -1.06 13.09
CA VAL A 81 -12.46 -2.23 13.89
C VAL A 81 -11.95 -1.84 15.29
N LEU A 82 -11.24 -0.72 15.38
CA LEU A 82 -10.66 -0.22 16.64
C LEU A 82 -11.51 0.86 17.32
N GLY A 83 -12.75 1.11 16.85
CA GLY A 83 -13.67 2.08 17.43
C GLY A 83 -13.19 3.54 17.37
N ARG A 84 -12.41 3.91 16.34
CA ARG A 84 -11.87 5.26 16.12
C ARG A 84 -12.75 6.06 15.18
N ALA A 85 -12.88 7.36 15.46
CA ALA A 85 -13.60 8.27 14.57
C ALA A 85 -12.83 8.50 13.27
N SER A 86 -13.53 8.82 12.19
CA SER A 86 -12.90 9.00 10.88
C SER A 86 -11.87 10.14 10.81
N HIS A 87 -11.99 11.14 11.69
CA HIS A 87 -11.02 12.25 11.76
C HIS A 87 -9.76 11.88 12.53
N GLU A 88 -9.77 10.78 13.29
CA GLU A 88 -8.63 10.23 14.01
C GLU A 88 -7.92 9.17 13.16
N LYS A 89 -7.94 9.27 11.83
CA LYS A 89 -7.43 8.20 10.96
C LYS A 89 -5.91 8.00 11.04
N TYR A 90 -5.16 9.04 11.38
CA TYR A 90 -3.69 9.02 11.50
C TYR A 90 -3.24 8.65 12.91
N GLU A 91 -2.12 7.91 13.04
CA GLU A 91 -1.55 7.56 14.35
C GLU A 91 -1.21 8.82 15.18
N SER A 92 -0.72 9.88 14.53
CA SER A 92 -0.42 11.17 15.19
C SER A 92 -1.65 11.88 15.78
N GLN A 93 -2.86 11.44 15.42
CA GLN A 93 -4.14 11.97 15.90
C GLN A 93 -4.87 10.95 16.81
N GLY A 94 -4.18 9.92 17.31
CA GLY A 94 -4.78 8.88 18.14
C GLY A 94 -5.39 7.71 17.36
N GLY A 95 -5.18 7.68 16.04
CA GLY A 95 -5.61 6.61 15.15
C GLY A 95 -4.83 5.31 15.26
N PRO A 96 -5.23 4.30 14.46
CA PRO A 96 -4.55 3.01 14.42
C PRO A 96 -3.06 3.12 14.05
N GLY A 97 -2.18 2.65 14.93
CA GLY A 97 -0.77 2.41 14.63
C GLY A 97 -0.50 0.96 14.22
N MET A 98 0.71 0.67 13.73
CA MET A 98 1.07 -0.70 13.28
C MET A 98 0.85 -1.76 14.37
N ALA A 99 1.14 -1.45 15.64
CA ALA A 99 0.99 -2.40 16.75
C ALA A 99 -0.48 -2.82 16.98
N GLN A 100 -1.41 -1.87 16.90
CA GLN A 100 -2.84 -2.15 17.03
C GLN A 100 -3.36 -2.93 15.81
N CYS A 101 -2.91 -2.57 14.61
CA CYS A 101 -3.25 -3.31 13.39
C CYS A 101 -2.75 -4.77 13.48
N LEU A 102 -1.51 -4.99 13.92
CA LEU A 102 -0.96 -6.32 14.14
C LEU A 102 -1.74 -7.12 15.20
N GLN A 103 -2.22 -6.46 16.26
CA GLN A 103 -3.06 -7.10 17.27
C GLN A 103 -4.37 -7.61 16.67
N VAL A 104 -5.03 -6.82 15.81
CA VAL A 104 -6.22 -7.27 15.06
C VAL A 104 -5.85 -8.45 14.16
N LEU A 105 -4.78 -8.33 13.37
CA LEU A 105 -4.42 -9.36 12.40
C LEU A 105 -4.00 -10.70 13.01
N ARG A 106 -3.57 -10.74 14.27
CA ARG A 106 -3.28 -12.00 15.00
C ARG A 106 -4.50 -12.90 15.17
N ALA A 107 -5.71 -12.34 15.19
CA ALA A 107 -6.95 -13.09 15.27
C ALA A 107 -7.64 -13.29 13.91
N SER A 108 -6.96 -12.92 12.81
CA SER A 108 -7.40 -13.27 11.44
C SER A 108 -7.36 -14.79 11.22
N ARG A 109 -8.29 -15.29 10.39
CA ARG A 109 -8.26 -16.68 9.91
C ARG A 109 -6.99 -17.01 9.12
N THR A 110 -6.33 -16.00 8.56
CA THR A 110 -5.08 -16.12 7.82
C THR A 110 -3.97 -15.28 8.47
N ALA A 111 -3.92 -15.25 9.81
CA ALA A 111 -3.06 -14.36 10.60
C ALA A 111 -1.62 -14.24 10.09
N SER A 112 -0.90 -15.35 9.87
CA SER A 112 0.48 -15.33 9.39
C SER A 112 0.63 -14.62 8.02
N ALA A 113 -0.28 -14.91 7.08
CA ALA A 113 -0.29 -14.28 5.76
C ALA A 113 -0.67 -12.80 5.85
N ASP A 114 -1.68 -12.45 6.65
CA ASP A 114 -2.16 -11.07 6.77
C ASP A 114 -1.14 -10.17 7.47
N ILE A 115 -0.48 -10.65 8.54
CA ILE A 115 0.63 -9.94 9.19
C ILE A 115 1.77 -9.69 8.20
N ARG A 116 2.15 -10.71 7.42
CA ARG A 116 3.17 -10.57 6.39
C ARG A 116 2.77 -9.55 5.33
N HIS A 117 1.55 -9.64 4.79
CA HIS A 117 1.06 -8.69 3.78
C HIS A 117 1.00 -7.27 4.31
N PHE A 118 0.49 -7.06 5.53
CA PHE A 118 0.43 -5.74 6.16
C PHE A 118 1.82 -5.13 6.33
N LEU A 119 2.78 -5.88 6.87
CA LEU A 119 4.13 -5.37 7.10
C LEU A 119 4.90 -5.14 5.78
N CYS A 120 4.71 -6.01 4.78
CA CYS A 120 5.24 -5.80 3.43
C CYS A 120 4.60 -4.57 2.76
N ALA A 121 3.32 -4.30 2.99
CA ALA A 121 2.64 -3.09 2.52
C ALA A 121 3.23 -1.83 3.16
N GLN A 122 3.49 -1.84 4.47
CA GLN A 122 4.15 -0.72 5.17
C GLN A 122 5.56 -0.47 4.63
N LEU A 123 6.33 -1.52 4.34
CA LEU A 123 7.63 -1.38 3.68
C LEU A 123 7.49 -0.80 2.26
N ALA A 124 6.51 -1.27 1.49
CA ALA A 124 6.22 -0.72 0.17
C ALA A 124 5.80 0.76 0.22
N PHE A 125 5.10 1.19 1.26
CA PHE A 125 4.76 2.60 1.46
C PHE A 125 6.00 3.44 1.74
N TRP A 126 7.00 2.90 2.45
CA TRP A 126 8.28 3.58 2.60
C TRP A 126 9.08 3.66 1.29
N LEU A 127 9.09 2.58 0.49
CA LEU A 127 9.72 2.57 -0.84
C LEU A 127 9.06 3.60 -1.78
N LEU A 128 7.73 3.64 -1.79
CA LEU A 128 6.93 4.54 -2.62
C LEU A 128 6.80 5.95 -2.05
N ALA A 129 7.32 6.26 -0.87
CA ALA A 129 6.99 7.48 -0.15
C ALA A 129 5.47 7.74 -0.12
N ALA A 130 4.68 6.72 0.22
CA ALA A 130 3.24 6.86 0.43
C ALA A 130 2.98 7.30 1.88
N THR A 131 2.80 8.61 2.07
CA THR A 131 2.69 9.22 3.41
C THR A 131 1.28 9.15 3.98
N ASP A 132 0.27 8.77 3.18
CA ASP A 132 -1.14 8.76 3.56
C ASP A 132 -1.69 7.36 3.90
N GLY A 133 -0.82 6.37 4.15
CA GLY A 133 -1.21 4.99 4.48
C GLY A 133 -1.76 4.81 5.90
N HIS A 134 -2.89 5.46 6.20
CA HIS A 134 -3.48 5.56 7.54
C HIS A 134 -4.53 4.46 7.81
N GLY A 135 -5.15 4.45 9.00
CA GLY A 135 -6.06 3.38 9.44
C GLY A 135 -7.20 3.05 8.46
N LYS A 136 -7.69 4.02 7.67
CA LYS A 136 -8.78 3.80 6.70
C LYS A 136 -8.33 3.18 5.36
N ASN A 137 -7.03 3.05 5.09
CA ASN A 137 -6.50 2.39 3.88
C ASN A 137 -6.31 0.89 4.05
N PHE A 138 -6.67 0.36 5.22
CA PHE A 138 -6.60 -1.05 5.54
C PHE A 138 -7.94 -1.50 6.08
N SER A 139 -8.47 -2.56 5.48
CA SER A 139 -9.76 -3.14 5.87
C SER A 139 -9.66 -4.65 6.05
N ILE A 140 -10.64 -5.22 6.77
CA ILE A 140 -10.88 -6.65 6.87
C ILE A 140 -12.21 -7.03 6.22
N PHE A 141 -12.27 -8.22 5.63
CA PHE A 141 -13.53 -8.89 5.30
C PHE A 141 -14.11 -9.53 6.54
N LEU A 142 -15.41 -9.37 6.78
CA LEU A 142 -16.12 -10.15 7.78
C LEU A 142 -16.65 -11.43 7.13
N LEU A 143 -16.29 -12.58 7.70
CA LEU A 143 -16.59 -13.91 7.20
C LEU A 143 -17.69 -14.57 8.04
N PRO A 144 -18.44 -15.55 7.48
CA PRO A 144 -19.41 -16.32 8.25
C PRO A 144 -18.82 -16.94 9.51
N GLY A 145 -19.56 -16.90 10.62
CA GLY A 145 -19.11 -17.42 11.92
C GLY A 145 -18.13 -16.50 12.65
N GLY A 146 -18.16 -15.18 12.38
CA GLY A 146 -17.41 -14.17 13.15
C GLY A 146 -15.90 -14.12 12.86
N GLY A 147 -15.42 -14.90 11.89
CA GLY A 147 -14.02 -14.80 11.45
C GLY A 147 -13.79 -13.62 10.53
N TYR A 148 -12.53 -13.25 10.33
CA TYR A 148 -12.16 -12.20 9.38
C TYR A 148 -10.79 -12.48 8.76
N ARG A 149 -10.49 -11.75 7.69
CA ARG A 149 -9.16 -11.68 7.05
C ARG A 149 -8.94 -10.34 6.38
N MET A 150 -7.70 -9.95 6.17
CA MET A 150 -7.33 -8.70 5.53
C MET A 150 -7.84 -8.62 4.07
N THR A 151 -8.30 -7.45 3.67
CA THR A 151 -8.67 -7.12 2.28
C THR A 151 -7.44 -6.81 1.44
N PRO A 152 -7.53 -6.80 0.10
CA PRO A 152 -6.49 -6.23 -0.76
C PRO A 152 -6.23 -4.76 -0.42
N LEU A 153 -5.02 -4.28 -0.71
CA LEU A 153 -4.66 -2.87 -0.61
C LEU A 153 -5.43 -2.04 -1.65
N TYR A 154 -5.70 -0.80 -1.30
CA TYR A 154 -6.32 0.19 -2.16
C TYR A 154 -5.87 1.59 -1.76
N ASP A 155 -6.10 2.55 -2.65
CA ASP A 155 -5.91 3.98 -2.37
C ASP A 155 -4.51 4.35 -1.86
N VAL A 156 -3.49 3.92 -2.60
CA VAL A 156 -2.08 4.22 -2.32
C VAL A 156 -1.56 5.25 -3.33
N ILE A 157 -1.03 6.34 -2.83
CA ILE A 157 -0.50 7.45 -3.64
C ILE A 157 0.91 7.78 -3.14
N SER A 158 1.86 7.83 -4.07
CA SER A 158 3.23 8.24 -3.81
C SER A 158 3.34 9.76 -3.79
N VAL A 159 4.10 10.32 -2.83
CA VAL A 159 4.46 11.73 -2.85
C VAL A 159 5.80 12.03 -3.53
N TRP A 160 6.49 11.02 -4.09
CA TRP A 160 7.75 11.24 -4.84
C TRP A 160 7.67 12.38 -5.87
N PRO A 161 6.60 12.50 -6.68
CA PRO A 161 6.49 13.56 -7.68
C PRO A 161 6.45 14.98 -7.10
N VAL A 162 6.12 15.12 -5.81
CA VAL A 162 6.03 16.38 -5.09
C VAL A 162 7.12 16.58 -4.03
N ILE A 163 8.03 15.61 -3.84
CA ILE A 163 9.21 15.80 -2.99
C ILE A 163 10.10 16.91 -3.58
N GLY A 164 10.50 17.86 -2.74
CA GLY A 164 11.38 18.97 -3.12
C GLY A 164 11.15 20.22 -2.26
N HIS A 165 11.68 21.35 -2.70
CA HIS A 165 11.51 22.65 -2.03
C HIS A 165 10.60 23.57 -2.86
N GLY A 166 9.77 24.37 -2.18
CA GLY A 166 8.93 25.40 -2.78
C GLY A 166 7.42 25.17 -2.60
N PRO A 167 6.58 26.05 -3.17
CA PRO A 167 5.12 25.95 -3.07
C PRO A 167 4.60 24.64 -3.64
N ASN A 168 3.64 24.01 -2.95
CA ASN A 168 3.05 22.71 -3.32
C ASN A 168 4.06 21.55 -3.40
N ARG A 169 5.19 21.65 -2.67
CA ARG A 169 6.18 20.58 -2.52
C ARG A 169 6.22 20.12 -1.07
N VAL A 170 6.68 18.88 -0.87
CA VAL A 170 6.94 18.29 0.45
C VAL A 170 8.45 18.17 0.63
N ALA A 171 8.99 18.82 1.65
CA ALA A 171 10.41 18.67 1.98
C ALA A 171 10.69 17.22 2.38
N TRP A 172 11.80 16.66 1.92
CA TRP A 172 12.13 15.25 2.19
C TRP A 172 12.22 14.93 3.70
N GLN A 173 12.66 15.89 4.50
CA GLN A 173 12.78 15.79 5.95
C GLN A 173 11.42 15.77 6.68
N GLU A 174 10.37 16.28 6.02
CA GLU A 174 9.01 16.35 6.55
C GLU A 174 8.15 15.16 6.12
N ALA A 175 8.58 14.41 5.09
CA ALA A 175 7.87 13.25 4.61
C ALA A 175 7.91 12.11 5.64
N LYS A 176 6.73 11.67 6.07
CA LYS A 176 6.53 10.68 7.15
C LYS A 176 5.53 9.60 6.75
N LEU A 177 5.74 8.38 7.23
CA LEU A 177 4.68 7.37 7.22
C LEU A 177 3.56 7.78 8.17
N ALA A 178 2.31 7.49 7.79
CA ALA A 178 1.15 7.69 8.65
C ALA A 178 1.14 6.78 9.89
N MET A 179 1.84 5.63 9.81
CA MET A 179 2.07 4.72 10.92
C MET A 179 3.58 4.56 11.15
N ALA A 180 4.04 4.79 12.38
CA ALA A 180 5.45 4.75 12.72
C ALA A 180 5.98 3.31 12.82
N VAL A 181 7.20 3.11 12.31
CA VAL A 181 7.97 1.88 12.48
C VAL A 181 8.54 1.86 13.88
N ARG A 182 7.99 1.00 14.74
CA ARG A 182 8.43 0.85 16.14
C ARG A 182 9.38 -0.34 16.25
N SER A 183 10.67 -0.05 16.36
CA SER A 183 11.77 -1.00 16.60
C SER A 183 12.20 -1.00 18.07
N LYS A 184 13.50 -0.84 18.34
CA LYS A 184 14.00 -0.36 19.64
C LYS A 184 13.55 1.08 19.88
N ASN A 185 13.53 1.88 18.82
CA ASN A 185 13.05 3.27 18.80
C ASN A 185 11.93 3.43 17.76
N VAL A 186 11.20 4.55 17.87
CA VAL A 186 10.10 4.92 16.98
C VAL A 186 10.61 5.76 15.82
N HIS A 187 10.24 5.41 14.59
CA HIS A 187 10.62 6.15 13.38
C HIS A 187 9.44 6.30 12.43
N ASP A 188 9.09 7.54 12.09
CA ASP A 188 8.04 7.90 11.12
C ASP A 188 8.61 8.60 9.88
N GLN A 189 9.65 9.42 10.03
CA GLN A 189 10.33 10.14 8.95
C GLN A 189 10.99 9.17 7.95
N LEU A 190 10.61 9.27 6.67
CA LEU A 190 11.08 8.38 5.60
C LEU A 190 12.61 8.37 5.47
N GLU A 191 13.24 9.53 5.67
CA GLU A 191 14.68 9.69 5.67
C GLU A 191 15.36 8.98 6.84
N ARG A 192 14.71 8.87 8.00
CA ARG A 192 15.34 8.30 9.22
C ARG A 192 15.03 6.82 9.40
N ILE A 193 14.05 6.28 8.69
CA ILE A 193 13.78 4.84 8.65
C ILE A 193 14.93 4.13 7.92
N GLN A 194 15.38 2.99 8.45
CA GLN A 194 16.51 2.20 7.96
C GLN A 194 16.17 0.71 7.99
N THR A 195 16.91 -0.11 7.24
CA THR A 195 16.76 -1.57 7.13
C THR A 195 16.66 -2.28 8.49
N ARG A 196 17.51 -1.90 9.45
CA ARG A 196 17.48 -2.46 10.82
C ARG A 196 16.17 -2.20 11.57
N HIS A 197 15.46 -1.11 11.28
CA HIS A 197 14.18 -0.81 11.94
C HIS A 197 13.09 -1.77 11.43
N TRP A 198 13.10 -2.08 10.13
CA TRP A 198 12.25 -3.10 9.52
C TRP A 198 12.60 -4.50 10.01
N HIS A 199 13.89 -4.86 10.07
CA HIS A 199 14.34 -6.13 10.62
C HIS A 199 13.84 -6.33 12.06
N GLY A 200 14.03 -5.33 12.91
CA GLY A 200 13.53 -5.35 14.27
C GLY A 200 12.00 -5.47 14.34
N LEU A 201 11.25 -4.79 13.45
CA LEU A 201 9.79 -4.92 13.37
C LEU A 201 9.35 -6.31 12.94
N ALA A 202 9.98 -6.89 11.93
CA ALA A 202 9.72 -8.25 11.46
C ALA A 202 9.88 -9.27 12.58
N GLN A 203 10.98 -9.19 13.35
CA GLN A 203 11.26 -10.06 14.49
C GLN A 203 10.19 -9.98 15.61
N ARG A 204 9.64 -8.78 15.87
CA ARG A 204 8.59 -8.59 16.90
C ARG A 204 7.18 -8.88 16.42
N SER A 205 6.97 -9.15 15.13
CA SER A 205 5.64 -9.38 14.57
C SER A 205 4.99 -10.65 15.13
N GLY A 206 5.80 -11.69 15.37
CA GLY A 206 5.35 -13.02 15.78
C GLY A 206 4.89 -13.90 14.61
N ALA A 207 4.99 -13.43 13.36
CA ALA A 207 4.68 -14.21 12.16
C ALA A 207 5.95 -14.73 11.50
N GLU A 208 5.87 -15.94 10.94
CA GLU A 208 6.98 -16.59 10.26
C GLU A 208 7.29 -15.93 8.91
N ARG A 209 8.58 -15.95 8.55
CA ARG A 209 9.08 -15.56 7.23
C ARG A 209 8.78 -14.11 6.82
N VAL A 210 8.46 -13.23 7.76
CA VAL A 210 8.17 -11.82 7.49
C VAL A 210 9.40 -11.09 6.95
N TRP A 211 10.57 -11.36 7.51
CA TRP A 211 11.81 -10.71 7.10
C TRP A 211 12.24 -11.13 5.68
N GLU A 212 12.12 -12.41 5.36
CA GLU A 212 12.38 -12.98 4.06
C GLU A 212 11.40 -12.44 3.01
N ALA A 213 10.13 -12.26 3.39
CA ALA A 213 9.15 -11.63 2.51
C ALA A 213 9.44 -10.15 2.25
N MET A 214 9.91 -9.40 3.25
CA MET A 214 10.36 -8.02 3.07
C MET A 214 11.57 -7.92 2.14
N GLN A 215 12.57 -8.79 2.31
CA GLN A 215 13.72 -8.86 1.41
C GLN A 215 13.28 -9.16 -0.02
N ALA A 216 12.47 -10.21 -0.20
CA ALA A 216 11.95 -10.60 -1.52
C ALA A 216 11.11 -9.49 -2.17
N LEU A 217 10.37 -8.68 -1.39
CA LEU A 217 9.64 -7.52 -1.90
C LEU A 217 10.61 -6.45 -2.44
N VAL A 218 11.68 -6.15 -1.72
CA VAL A 218 12.66 -5.14 -2.16
C VAL A 218 13.48 -5.62 -3.36
N ASP A 219 13.78 -6.91 -3.44
CA ASP A 219 14.47 -7.52 -4.59
C ASP A 219 13.63 -7.45 -5.88
N ARG A 220 12.30 -7.37 -5.75
CA ARG A 220 11.37 -7.20 -6.89
C ARG A 220 11.30 -5.76 -7.42
N VAL A 221 11.93 -4.77 -6.81
CA VAL A 221 11.77 -3.36 -7.22
C VAL A 221 12.17 -3.13 -8.69
N GLU A 222 13.35 -3.58 -9.13
CA GLU A 222 13.76 -3.39 -10.53
C GLU A 222 12.90 -4.21 -11.52
N PRO A 223 12.64 -5.52 -11.29
CA PRO A 223 11.70 -6.26 -12.13
C PRO A 223 10.31 -5.61 -12.21
N ALA A 224 9.79 -5.11 -11.10
CA ALA A 224 8.49 -4.44 -11.04
C ALA A 224 8.49 -3.12 -11.83
N ILE A 225 9.55 -2.31 -11.72
CA ILE A 225 9.68 -1.09 -12.52
C ILE A 225 9.70 -1.44 -14.02
N ALA A 226 10.49 -2.44 -14.42
CA ALA A 226 10.60 -2.84 -15.83
C ALA A 226 9.26 -3.31 -16.42
N GLU A 227 8.50 -4.14 -15.69
CA GLU A 227 7.20 -4.61 -16.17
C GLU A 227 6.17 -3.47 -16.20
N VAL A 228 6.12 -2.63 -15.17
CA VAL A 228 5.21 -1.49 -15.16
C VAL A 228 5.53 -0.49 -16.26
N GLN A 229 6.81 -0.21 -16.53
CA GLN A 229 7.23 0.64 -17.65
C GLN A 229 6.69 0.13 -19.00
N ARG A 230 6.64 -1.19 -19.19
CA ARG A 230 6.09 -1.83 -20.40
C ARG A 230 4.57 -1.70 -20.49
N LEU A 231 3.88 -1.63 -19.35
CA LEU A 231 2.42 -1.55 -19.24
C LEU A 231 1.89 -0.11 -19.22
N LEU A 232 2.75 0.90 -19.08
CA LEU A 232 2.34 2.30 -19.04
C LEU A 232 1.66 2.69 -20.37
N PRO A 233 0.46 3.31 -20.31
CA PRO A 233 -0.22 3.76 -21.52
C PRO A 233 0.54 4.91 -22.18
N ALA A 234 0.43 5.02 -23.50
CA ALA A 234 0.91 6.18 -24.24
C ALA A 234 0.30 7.47 -23.65
N GLY A 235 1.14 8.46 -23.39
CA GLY A 235 0.72 9.74 -22.80
C GLY A 235 0.64 9.77 -21.26
N PHE A 236 1.03 8.70 -20.56
CA PHE A 236 1.27 8.79 -19.11
C PHE A 236 2.39 9.81 -18.83
N PRO A 237 2.26 10.70 -17.83
CA PRO A 237 3.26 11.74 -17.60
C PRO A 237 4.57 11.14 -17.10
N GLU A 238 5.55 11.19 -17.98
CA GLU A 238 6.91 10.69 -17.81
C GLU A 238 7.53 11.15 -16.49
N ARG A 239 7.46 12.45 -16.18
CA ARG A 239 7.96 13.01 -14.92
C ARG A 239 7.39 12.31 -13.67
N THR A 240 6.11 11.98 -13.66
CA THR A 240 5.48 11.27 -12.53
C THR A 240 6.05 9.85 -12.41
N ALA A 241 6.18 9.15 -13.54
CA ALA A 241 6.74 7.81 -13.56
C ALA A 241 8.21 7.79 -13.12
N GLU A 242 9.04 8.63 -13.73
CA GLU A 242 10.48 8.73 -13.46
C GLU A 242 10.78 9.10 -12.01
N THR A 243 10.04 10.05 -11.43
CA THR A 243 10.24 10.45 -10.02
C THR A 243 9.89 9.31 -9.06
N ILE A 244 8.85 8.53 -9.34
CA ILE A 244 8.46 7.37 -8.53
C ILE A 244 9.47 6.23 -8.69
N PHE A 245 9.90 5.92 -9.92
CA PHE A 245 10.91 4.89 -10.18
C PHE A 245 12.26 5.26 -9.55
N GLY A 246 12.71 6.51 -9.72
CA GLY A 246 13.92 7.00 -9.07
C GLY A 246 13.82 6.97 -7.54
N GLY A 247 12.66 7.30 -6.99
CA GLY A 247 12.37 7.20 -5.56
C GLY A 247 12.44 5.76 -5.01
N LEU A 248 11.83 4.81 -5.72
CA LEU A 248 11.91 3.38 -5.42
C LEU A 248 13.35 2.89 -5.42
N ARG A 249 14.11 3.18 -6.48
CA ARG A 249 15.54 2.82 -6.61
C ARG A 249 16.38 3.41 -5.49
N ARG A 250 16.14 4.68 -5.15
CA ARG A 250 16.82 5.35 -4.03
C ARG A 250 16.57 4.61 -2.71
N GLN A 251 15.33 4.23 -2.43
CA GLN A 251 15.01 3.50 -1.19
C GLN A 251 15.53 2.06 -1.21
N GLN A 252 15.50 1.39 -2.37
CA GLN A 252 16.11 0.07 -2.56
C GLN A 252 17.63 0.10 -2.28
N GLY A 253 18.35 1.09 -2.80
CA GLY A 253 19.79 1.26 -2.51
C GLY A 253 20.06 1.48 -1.02
N ARG A 254 19.22 2.28 -0.34
CA ARG A 254 19.30 2.46 1.12
C ARG A 254 19.02 1.16 1.88
N TRP A 255 18.08 0.36 1.39
CA TRP A 255 17.78 -0.95 1.96
C TRP A 255 18.99 -1.89 1.86
N GLN A 256 19.58 -2.01 0.65
CA GLN A 256 20.72 -2.87 0.36
C GLN A 256 21.96 -2.49 1.19
N ALA A 257 22.28 -1.20 1.29
CA ALA A 257 23.37 -0.72 2.15
C ALA A 257 23.15 -1.10 3.63
N GLY A 258 21.90 -1.04 4.10
CA GLY A 258 21.56 -1.45 5.46
C GLY A 258 21.57 -2.97 5.68
N LEU A 259 21.34 -3.79 4.65
CA LEU A 259 21.48 -5.25 4.74
C LEU A 259 22.93 -5.67 4.91
N GLN A 260 23.84 -5.06 4.16
CA GLN A 260 25.30 -5.29 4.29
C GLN A 260 25.77 -5.02 5.72
N GLY A 261 25.37 -3.87 6.28
CA GLY A 261 25.71 -3.52 7.66
C GLY A 261 25.12 -4.48 8.72
N LEU A 262 23.94 -5.08 8.47
CA LEU A 262 23.40 -6.10 9.36
C LEU A 262 24.21 -7.39 9.32
N ALA A 263 24.62 -7.84 8.13
CA ALA A 263 25.43 -9.04 7.95
C ALA A 263 26.80 -8.93 8.64
N GLU A 264 27.44 -7.77 8.53
CA GLU A 264 28.74 -7.48 9.18
C GLU A 264 28.64 -7.52 10.71
N THR A 265 27.57 -6.96 11.30
CA THR A 265 27.37 -6.99 12.75
C THR A 265 26.97 -8.36 13.30
N GLY A 266 26.36 -9.23 12.47
CA GLY A 266 25.96 -10.58 12.86
C GLY A 266 27.07 -11.62 12.76
N ALA A 267 28.11 -11.38 11.96
CA ALA A 267 29.25 -12.29 11.79
C ALA A 267 30.34 -12.14 12.87
N GLY A 268 30.23 -11.15 13.76
CA GLY A 268 31.20 -10.83 14.80
C GLY A 268 30.77 -11.14 16.24
N GLY A 269 29.70 -11.91 16.43
CA GLY A 269 29.11 -12.25 17.74
C GLY A 269 29.05 -13.74 18.01
#